data_AF-A0AAW0W8M5-F1
#
_entry.id   AF-A0AAW0W8M5-F1
#
_cell.length_a   1.000
_cell.length_b   1.000
_cell.length_c   1.000
_cell.angle_alpha   90.00
_cell.angle_beta   90.00
_cell.angle_gamma   90.00
#
_symmetry.space_group_name_H-M   'P 1'
#
loop_
_entity.id
_entity.type
_entity.pdbx_description
1 polymer ?
#
loop_
_entity_poly.entity_id
_entity_poly.type
_entity_poly.pdbx_seq_one_letter_code
_entity_poly.pdbx_strand_id
1 'polypeptide(L)'
;VLTGPSTHHTAVHVKNTWAQRCDKTVFYSTEKDVGLQTEVLDVPEGYGYLWAKTKGALSHLHHHYPDYHWYLKADDDTYVIVENLRFFLRNLDPGEPIYYGVKFRKHVKQGYMSGGGGYVLSREAVRRFVTEALKLQDQSKCASNTSRGAEDLQLGVCLESVGVAAGDSLDDDGKSRFFSHSPLALFYKLPLVNKLHWYWRYIWHHHGVGPDCCSRHLVSFHDVDPRMMWTLETLLYRLHIHRDLQPPHLNTSTSTPPPTVSFTSTTVSQPPEATSISQDQWE
;
A
#
# COMPACT_ATOMS: atom_id res chain seq x y z
N VAL A 1 -2.23 5.99 10.26
CA VAL A 1 -3.36 6.77 9.69
C VAL A 1 -3.13 8.24 9.99
N LEU A 2 -3.11 9.10 8.98
CA LEU A 2 -3.09 10.56 9.20
C LEU A 2 -4.51 11.07 9.37
N THR A 3 -4.73 11.94 10.35
CA THR A 3 -6.03 12.57 10.63
C THR A 3 -5.82 14.00 11.15
N GLY A 4 -6.90 14.73 11.40
CA GLY A 4 -6.90 16.08 11.98
C GLY A 4 -7.99 16.24 13.04
N PRO A 5 -7.90 17.26 13.91
CA PRO A 5 -8.90 17.53 14.94
C PRO A 5 -10.34 17.59 14.39
N SER A 6 -10.50 18.18 13.19
CA SER A 6 -11.80 18.28 12.53
C SER A 6 -12.34 16.94 12.00
N THR A 7 -11.50 15.91 11.85
CA THR A 7 -11.85 14.61 11.26
C THR A 7 -11.67 13.44 12.23
N HIS A 8 -11.37 13.67 13.51
CA HIS A 8 -11.32 12.60 14.52
C HIS A 8 -12.62 11.79 14.59
N HIS A 9 -13.76 12.48 14.49
CA HIS A 9 -15.08 11.86 14.51
C HIS A 9 -15.36 10.94 13.32
N THR A 10 -14.65 11.10 12.18
CA THR A 10 -14.71 10.16 11.05
C THR A 10 -13.64 9.09 11.17
N ALA A 11 -12.43 9.44 11.61
CA ALA A 11 -11.31 8.51 11.80
C ALA A 11 -11.61 7.37 12.79
N VAL A 12 -12.54 7.58 13.73
CA VAL A 12 -13.00 6.52 14.65
C VAL A 12 -13.60 5.33 13.89
N HIS A 13 -14.13 5.54 12.70
CA HIS A 13 -14.67 4.46 11.85
C HIS A 13 -13.57 3.64 11.21
N VAL A 14 -12.43 4.24 10.86
CA VAL A 14 -11.22 3.49 10.48
C VAL A 14 -10.79 2.57 11.63
N LYS A 15 -10.69 3.12 12.85
CA LYS A 15 -10.34 2.36 14.06
C LYS A 15 -11.27 1.17 14.29
N ASN A 16 -12.58 1.38 14.10
CA ASN A 16 -13.61 0.39 14.39
C ASN A 16 -13.94 -0.54 13.21
N THR A 17 -13.23 -0.43 12.08
CA THR A 17 -13.43 -1.31 10.91
C THR A 17 -12.10 -1.93 10.49
N TRP A 18 -11.55 -1.54 9.34
CA TRP A 18 -10.42 -2.23 8.71
C TRP A 18 -9.14 -2.19 9.55
N ALA A 19 -8.90 -1.13 10.33
CA ALA A 19 -7.68 -0.98 11.11
C ALA A 19 -7.56 -2.00 12.25
N GLN A 20 -8.65 -2.67 12.64
CA GLN A 20 -8.62 -3.78 13.59
C GLN A 20 -7.82 -4.98 13.08
N ARG A 21 -7.61 -5.09 11.77
CA ARG A 21 -6.90 -6.19 11.13
C ARG A 21 -5.40 -5.92 10.97
N CYS A 22 -4.93 -4.72 11.30
CA CYS A 22 -3.50 -4.38 11.31
C CYS A 22 -2.84 -4.91 12.59
N ASP A 23 -1.56 -5.29 12.50
CA ASP A 23 -0.80 -5.76 13.68
C ASP A 23 -0.59 -4.61 14.70
N LYS A 24 -0.45 -3.39 14.19
CA LYS A 24 -0.43 -2.15 14.96
C LYS A 24 -1.04 -1.01 14.14
N THR A 25 -1.82 -0.18 14.81
CA THR A 25 -2.39 1.05 14.23
C THR A 25 -1.98 2.23 15.10
N VAL A 26 -1.52 3.30 14.46
CA VAL A 26 -1.27 4.60 15.07
C VAL A 26 -2.03 5.67 14.29
N PHE A 27 -2.77 6.51 15.00
CA PHE A 27 -3.45 7.69 14.46
C PHE A 27 -2.58 8.90 14.75
N TYR A 28 -2.15 9.61 13.71
CA TYR A 28 -1.33 10.82 13.85
C TYR A 28 -2.19 12.05 13.64
N SER A 29 -2.11 13.00 14.56
CA SER A 29 -2.85 14.26 14.50
C SER A 29 -2.06 15.40 15.16
N THR A 30 -2.52 16.65 15.06
CA THR A 30 -1.93 17.76 15.82
C THR A 30 -2.58 17.96 17.19
N GLU A 31 -3.66 17.23 17.49
CA GLU A 31 -4.31 17.27 18.80
C GLU A 31 -4.57 15.88 19.35
N LYS A 32 -4.66 15.83 20.69
CA LYS A 32 -4.94 14.61 21.43
C LYS A 32 -6.43 14.26 21.34
N ASP A 33 -6.72 13.03 20.95
CA ASP A 33 -8.04 12.42 21.08
C ASP A 33 -7.91 11.11 21.86
N VAL A 34 -8.67 11.01 22.96
CA VAL A 34 -8.61 9.87 23.87
C VAL A 34 -9.25 8.62 23.24
N GLY A 35 -10.32 8.79 22.47
CA GLY A 35 -11.02 7.69 21.81
C GLY A 35 -10.19 7.05 20.72
N LEU A 36 -9.44 7.83 19.95
CA LEU A 36 -8.50 7.36 18.92
C LEU A 36 -7.16 6.95 19.50
N GLN A 37 -6.75 7.54 20.64
CA GLN A 37 -5.39 7.48 21.18
C GLN A 37 -4.38 8.05 20.17
N THR A 38 -4.59 9.30 19.76
CA THR A 38 -3.73 9.94 18.77
C THR A 38 -2.31 10.16 19.31
N GLU A 39 -1.34 9.89 18.44
CA GLU A 39 0.03 10.36 18.58
C GLU A 39 0.10 11.79 18.04
N VAL A 40 0.47 12.73 18.91
CA VAL A 40 0.43 14.17 18.60
C VAL A 40 1.72 14.59 17.90
N LEU A 41 1.59 15.11 16.69
CA LEU A 41 2.68 15.70 15.94
C LEU A 41 2.72 17.21 16.17
N ASP A 42 3.86 17.71 16.62
CA ASP A 42 4.11 19.15 16.81
C ASP A 42 4.39 19.84 15.47
N VAL A 43 3.35 19.96 14.65
CA VAL A 43 3.36 20.62 13.35
C VAL A 43 2.06 21.41 13.17
N PRO A 44 2.03 22.45 12.32
CA PRO A 44 0.79 23.15 12.02
C PRO A 44 -0.27 22.23 11.41
N GLU A 45 -1.55 22.48 11.75
CA GLU A 45 -2.69 21.74 11.20
C GLU A 45 -3.14 22.29 9.84
N GLY A 46 -3.77 21.43 9.03
CA GLY A 46 -4.37 21.76 7.75
C GLY A 46 -3.77 20.99 6.58
N TYR A 47 -4.52 20.91 5.48
CA TYR A 47 -4.16 20.17 4.28
C TYR A 47 -2.78 20.56 3.72
N GLY A 48 -2.43 21.84 3.78
CA GLY A 48 -1.14 22.34 3.32
C GLY A 48 0.07 21.80 4.10
N TYR A 49 -0.12 21.21 5.28
CA TYR A 49 0.92 20.71 6.18
C TYR A 49 0.95 19.18 6.29
N LEU A 50 0.21 18.46 5.42
CA LEU A 50 0.26 17.00 5.36
C LEU A 50 1.68 16.46 5.15
N TRP A 51 2.53 17.20 4.44
CA TRP A 51 3.94 16.86 4.30
C TRP A 51 4.69 16.87 5.65
N ALA A 52 4.51 17.91 6.46
CA ALA A 52 5.10 17.97 7.80
C ALA A 52 4.60 16.84 8.69
N LYS A 53 3.29 16.55 8.65
CA LYS A 53 2.72 15.39 9.36
C LYS A 53 3.35 14.07 8.93
N THR A 54 3.54 13.87 7.63
CA THR A 54 4.13 12.62 7.12
C THR A 54 5.58 12.46 7.54
N LYS A 55 6.39 13.52 7.49
CA LYS A 55 7.76 13.51 8.03
C LYS A 55 7.77 13.11 9.51
N GLY A 56 6.92 13.74 10.32
CA GLY A 56 6.79 13.44 11.74
C GLY A 56 6.34 12.00 11.99
N ALA A 57 5.29 11.54 11.30
CA ALA A 57 4.75 10.20 11.42
C ALA A 57 5.79 9.12 11.05
N LEU A 58 6.44 9.23 9.89
CA LEU A 58 7.45 8.26 9.46
C LEU A 58 8.68 8.27 10.38
N SER A 59 9.10 9.44 10.87
CA SER A 59 10.16 9.53 11.87
C SER A 59 9.76 8.85 13.17
N HIS A 60 8.54 9.09 13.67
CA HIS A 60 8.04 8.42 14.86
C HIS A 60 8.00 6.90 14.68
N LEU A 61 7.46 6.41 13.55
CA LEU A 61 7.40 4.98 13.23
C LEU A 61 8.78 4.34 13.19
N HIS A 62 9.76 4.99 12.56
CA HIS A 62 11.13 4.50 12.49
C HIS A 62 11.76 4.31 13.88
N HIS A 63 11.56 5.27 14.81
CA HIS A 63 12.18 5.20 16.13
C HIS A 63 11.45 4.28 17.11
N HIS A 64 10.11 4.20 17.06
CA HIS A 64 9.32 3.46 18.04
C HIS A 64 8.90 2.06 17.58
N TYR A 65 8.89 1.82 16.28
CA TYR A 65 8.43 0.56 15.69
C TYR A 65 9.37 0.08 14.57
N PRO A 66 10.72 0.02 14.78
CA PRO A 66 11.68 -0.29 13.72
C PRO A 66 11.58 -1.72 13.15
N ASP A 67 10.99 -2.65 13.91
CA ASP A 67 11.01 -4.08 13.58
C ASP A 67 9.89 -4.52 12.62
N TYR A 68 8.94 -3.64 12.31
CA TYR A 68 7.86 -3.95 11.38
C TYR A 68 8.39 -4.11 9.95
N HIS A 69 7.87 -5.10 9.24
CA HIS A 69 8.29 -5.40 7.86
C HIS A 69 7.76 -4.37 6.85
N TRP A 70 6.52 -3.93 7.05
CA TRP A 70 5.82 -3.05 6.12
C TRP A 70 5.05 -1.99 6.90
N TYR A 71 5.09 -0.75 6.40
CA TYR A 71 4.45 0.42 7.00
C TYR A 71 3.42 0.98 6.03
N LEU A 72 2.14 0.93 6.42
CA LEU A 72 1.03 1.45 5.63
C LEU A 72 0.70 2.88 6.07
N LYS A 73 0.80 3.83 5.13
CA LYS A 73 0.16 5.14 5.27
C LYS A 73 -1.22 5.09 4.60
N ALA A 74 -2.22 5.55 5.34
CA ALA A 74 -3.58 5.73 4.89
C ALA A 74 -4.14 7.03 5.49
N ASP A 75 -5.06 7.65 4.76
CA ASP A 75 -5.85 8.78 5.25
C ASP A 75 -7.07 8.27 6.03
N ASP A 76 -7.73 9.14 6.78
CA ASP A 76 -8.88 8.79 7.63
C ASP A 76 -10.20 8.58 6.87
N ASP A 77 -10.15 8.71 5.54
CA ASP A 77 -11.18 8.38 4.55
C ASP A 77 -10.72 7.28 3.56
N THR A 78 -9.65 6.57 3.88
CA THR A 78 -9.19 5.39 3.14
C THR A 78 -9.80 4.11 3.74
N TYR A 79 -10.19 3.15 2.90
CA TYR A 79 -10.54 1.80 3.35
C TYR A 79 -9.57 0.77 2.77
N VAL A 80 -9.03 -0.12 3.62
CA VAL A 80 -8.02 -1.10 3.21
C VAL A 80 -8.49 -2.52 3.54
N ILE A 81 -8.44 -3.42 2.56
CA ILE A 81 -8.62 -4.85 2.74
C ILE A 81 -7.26 -5.44 3.12
N VAL A 82 -6.97 -5.48 4.43
CA VAL A 82 -5.63 -5.77 4.98
C VAL A 82 -5.15 -7.17 4.59
N GLU A 83 -6.04 -8.14 4.47
CA GLU A 83 -5.76 -9.51 4.04
C GLU A 83 -5.26 -9.53 2.59
N ASN A 84 -5.84 -8.72 1.71
CA ASN A 84 -5.37 -8.59 0.32
C ASN A 84 -4.03 -7.85 0.24
N LEU A 85 -3.80 -6.87 1.13
CA LEU A 85 -2.49 -6.23 1.27
C LEU A 85 -1.43 -7.25 1.70
N ARG A 86 -1.71 -8.08 2.71
CA ARG A 86 -0.81 -9.16 3.15
C ARG A 86 -0.57 -10.17 2.04
N PHE A 87 -1.61 -10.56 1.30
CA PHE A 87 -1.48 -11.47 0.16
C PHE A 87 -0.53 -10.92 -0.90
N PHE A 88 -0.63 -9.62 -1.21
CA PHE A 88 0.27 -8.95 -2.15
C PHE A 88 1.72 -8.92 -1.65
N LEU A 89 1.93 -8.64 -0.35
CA LEU A 89 3.27 -8.45 0.23
C LEU A 89 3.99 -9.74 0.63
N ARG A 90 3.29 -10.88 0.76
CA ARG A 90 3.80 -12.11 1.40
C ARG A 90 5.11 -12.67 0.84
N ASN A 91 5.40 -12.42 -0.44
CA ASN A 91 6.58 -12.93 -1.14
C ASN A 91 7.60 -11.82 -1.45
N LEU A 92 7.39 -10.61 -0.92
CA LEU A 92 8.26 -9.47 -1.13
C LEU A 92 9.19 -9.31 0.07
N ASP A 93 10.44 -8.96 -0.20
CA ASP A 93 11.43 -8.73 0.85
C ASP A 93 11.29 -7.31 1.44
N PRO A 94 10.98 -7.15 2.74
CA PRO A 94 10.94 -5.85 3.40
C PRO A 94 12.31 -5.18 3.57
N GLY A 95 13.41 -5.91 3.31
CA GLY A 95 14.77 -5.39 3.25
C GLY A 95 15.10 -4.68 1.94
N GLU A 96 14.30 -4.87 0.89
CA GLU A 96 14.47 -4.15 -0.36
C GLU A 96 13.92 -2.72 -0.23
N PRO A 97 14.62 -1.68 -0.73
CA PRO A 97 14.19 -0.29 -0.64
C PRO A 97 13.06 -0.02 -1.64
N ILE A 98 11.82 -0.44 -1.30
CA ILE A 98 10.67 -0.34 -2.21
C ILE A 98 9.38 0.09 -1.50
N TYR A 99 8.48 0.71 -2.25
CA TYR A 99 7.13 1.09 -1.80
C TYR A 99 6.11 0.94 -2.92
N TYR A 100 4.84 0.75 -2.55
CA TYR A 100 3.74 0.42 -3.46
C TYR A 100 2.48 1.21 -3.12
N GLY A 101 1.63 1.43 -4.14
CA GLY A 101 0.36 2.14 -4.01
C GLY A 101 -0.23 2.44 -5.39
N VAL A 102 -0.98 3.54 -5.52
CA VAL A 102 -1.44 4.06 -6.81
C VAL A 102 -0.34 4.88 -7.47
N LYS A 103 0.37 4.29 -8.43
CA LYS A 103 1.53 4.94 -9.05
C LYS A 103 1.13 6.06 -10.00
N PHE A 104 1.56 7.27 -9.70
CA PHE A 104 1.47 8.48 -10.51
C PHE A 104 2.79 8.73 -11.24
N ARG A 105 2.71 9.29 -12.46
CA ARG A 105 3.84 9.46 -13.40
C ARG A 105 4.33 10.89 -13.58
N LYS A 106 3.69 11.87 -12.96
CA LYS A 106 4.05 13.28 -13.13
C LYS A 106 5.14 13.66 -12.12
N HIS A 107 6.00 14.61 -12.48
CA HIS A 107 6.96 15.29 -11.59
C HIS A 107 8.11 14.46 -10.99
N VAL A 108 7.97 13.14 -10.79
CA VAL A 108 9.03 12.24 -10.31
C VAL A 108 9.35 11.23 -11.41
N LYS A 109 10.63 11.02 -11.74
CA LYS A 109 11.03 10.25 -12.93
C LYS A 109 10.59 8.78 -12.83
N GLN A 110 10.76 8.16 -11.68
CA GLN A 110 10.27 6.79 -11.42
C GLN A 110 8.77 6.72 -11.10
N GLY A 111 8.12 7.87 -10.92
CA GLY A 111 6.77 7.99 -10.37
C GLY A 111 6.73 8.07 -8.85
N TYR A 112 5.53 8.20 -8.30
CA TYR A 112 5.25 8.28 -6.86
C TYR A 112 3.87 7.71 -6.54
N MET A 113 3.54 7.46 -5.27
CA MET A 113 2.26 6.85 -4.92
C MET A 113 1.26 7.91 -4.43
N SER A 114 0.04 7.93 -4.97
CA SER A 114 -1.02 8.82 -4.53
C SER A 114 -1.27 8.72 -3.02
N GLY A 115 -1.38 9.87 -2.35
CA GLY A 115 -1.61 9.92 -0.91
C GLY A 115 -2.94 9.29 -0.47
N GLY A 116 -4.03 9.59 -1.19
CA GLY A 116 -5.38 9.14 -0.85
C GLY A 116 -5.61 7.64 -1.07
N GLY A 117 -5.03 7.06 -2.13
CA GLY A 117 -5.12 5.61 -2.34
C GLY A 117 -4.41 4.78 -1.25
N GLY A 118 -3.65 5.44 -0.36
CA GLY A 118 -2.73 4.82 0.56
C GLY A 118 -1.50 4.26 -0.15
N TYR A 119 -0.42 4.12 0.61
CA TYR A 119 0.80 3.51 0.14
C TYR A 119 1.48 2.73 1.26
N VAL A 120 2.16 1.66 0.87
CA VAL A 120 2.90 0.79 1.79
C VAL A 120 4.39 0.88 1.49
N LEU A 121 5.19 1.12 2.53
CA LEU A 121 6.64 1.19 2.44
C LEU A 121 7.25 -0.04 3.10
N SER A 122 8.30 -0.58 2.48
CA SER A 122 9.19 -1.54 3.12
C SER A 122 9.89 -0.91 4.33
N ARG A 123 10.36 -1.76 5.24
CA ARG A 123 11.20 -1.33 6.36
C ARG A 123 12.43 -0.57 5.89
N GLU A 124 13.09 -1.05 4.84
CA GLU A 124 14.26 -0.38 4.30
C GLU A 124 13.90 1.00 3.71
N ALA A 125 12.76 1.15 3.05
CA ALA A 125 12.31 2.45 2.55
C ALA A 125 12.10 3.47 3.68
N VAL A 126 11.46 3.07 4.80
CA VAL A 126 11.27 3.95 5.96
C VAL A 126 12.61 4.31 6.61
N ARG A 127 13.53 3.34 6.75
CA ARG A 127 14.87 3.57 7.29
C ARG A 127 15.60 4.62 6.44
N ARG A 128 15.75 4.40 5.13
CA ARG A 128 16.44 5.33 4.22
C ARG A 128 15.81 6.71 4.22
N PHE A 129 14.48 6.78 4.22
CA PHE A 129 13.78 8.05 4.30
C PHE A 129 14.24 8.87 5.52
N VAL A 130 14.20 8.27 6.72
CA VAL A 130 14.53 8.99 7.96
C VAL A 130 16.03 9.21 8.14
N THR A 131 16.86 8.21 7.85
CA THR A 131 18.29 8.27 8.17
C THR A 131 19.14 8.92 7.10
N GLU A 132 18.64 9.00 5.86
CA GLU A 132 19.38 9.49 4.70
C GLU A 132 18.63 10.65 4.02
N ALA A 133 17.38 10.45 3.59
CA ALA A 133 16.67 11.44 2.78
C ALA A 133 16.46 12.75 3.56
N LEU A 134 15.94 12.69 4.79
CA LEU A 134 15.72 13.86 5.63
C LEU A 134 17.02 14.61 6.02
N LYS A 135 18.20 14.01 5.82
CA LYS A 135 19.50 14.63 6.11
C LYS A 135 20.16 15.26 4.89
N LEU A 136 19.60 15.06 3.70
CA LEU A 136 20.08 15.69 2.48
C LEU A 136 20.08 17.21 2.65
N GLN A 137 21.08 17.87 2.05
CA GLN A 137 21.21 19.33 2.04
C GLN A 137 20.77 19.95 0.70
N ASP A 138 20.66 19.12 -0.34
CA ASP A 138 20.24 19.53 -1.68
C ASP A 138 18.73 19.85 -1.74
N GLN A 139 18.43 21.14 -1.88
CA GLN A 139 17.07 21.69 -1.92
C GLN A 139 16.22 21.17 -3.09
N SER A 140 16.85 20.63 -4.14
CA SER A 140 16.14 20.00 -5.27
C SER A 140 15.67 18.58 -4.97
N LYS A 141 16.11 18.01 -3.84
CA LYS A 141 15.78 16.67 -3.35
C LYS A 141 14.87 16.77 -2.12
N CYS A 142 15.18 16.02 -1.07
CA CYS A 142 14.41 15.99 0.18
C CYS A 142 14.78 17.10 1.19
N ALA A 143 15.78 17.94 0.90
CA ALA A 143 16.32 18.92 1.85
C ALA A 143 15.41 20.13 2.10
N SER A 144 14.23 20.16 1.49
CA SER A 144 13.33 21.30 1.63
C SER A 144 12.85 21.42 3.08
N ASN A 145 13.27 22.50 3.73
CA ASN A 145 12.79 22.88 5.07
C ASN A 145 11.33 23.35 5.07
N THR A 146 10.66 23.32 3.91
CA THR A 146 9.23 23.59 3.84
C THR A 146 8.45 22.58 4.68
N SER A 147 7.55 23.10 5.50
CA SER A 147 6.49 22.33 6.15
C SER A 147 5.30 22.10 5.21
N ARG A 148 5.27 22.77 4.05
CA ARG A 148 4.17 22.75 3.10
C ARG A 148 4.50 21.99 1.83
N GLY A 149 3.51 21.32 1.24
CA GLY A 149 3.63 20.67 -0.06
C GLY A 149 2.59 19.57 -0.25
N ALA A 150 2.42 19.14 -1.50
CA ALA A 150 1.71 17.90 -1.81
C ALA A 150 2.51 16.73 -1.23
N GLU A 151 1.98 16.14 -0.17
CA GLU A 151 2.65 15.15 0.68
C GLU A 151 3.21 13.97 -0.13
N ASP A 152 2.39 13.37 -0.97
CA ASP A 152 2.72 12.22 -1.79
C ASP A 152 3.84 12.49 -2.80
N LEU A 153 3.78 13.64 -3.46
CA LEU A 153 4.80 14.10 -4.39
C LEU A 153 6.13 14.32 -3.66
N GLN A 154 6.12 15.02 -2.53
CA GLN A 154 7.34 15.30 -1.77
C GLN A 154 7.97 14.02 -1.25
N LEU A 155 7.17 13.08 -0.75
CA LEU A 155 7.65 11.76 -0.36
C LEU A 155 8.31 11.04 -1.55
N GLY A 156 7.68 11.05 -2.73
CA GLY A 156 8.24 10.46 -3.95
C GLY A 156 9.60 11.02 -4.33
N VAL A 157 9.76 12.35 -4.30
CA VAL A 157 11.05 13.02 -4.55
C VAL A 157 12.10 12.58 -3.52
N CYS A 158 11.73 12.54 -2.25
CA CYS A 158 12.61 12.10 -1.17
C CYS A 158 13.08 10.66 -1.35
N LEU A 159 12.17 9.74 -1.64
CA LEU A 159 12.45 8.32 -1.81
C LEU A 159 13.31 8.05 -3.06
N GLU A 160 13.03 8.72 -4.18
CA GLU A 160 13.87 8.64 -5.39
C GLU A 160 15.31 9.08 -5.12
N SER A 161 15.47 10.12 -4.30
CA SER A 161 16.77 10.70 -3.96
C SER A 161 17.68 9.76 -3.15
N VAL A 162 17.13 8.72 -2.52
CA VAL A 162 17.86 7.72 -1.72
C VAL A 162 17.71 6.29 -2.28
N GLY A 163 17.36 6.19 -3.55
CA GLY A 163 17.31 4.91 -4.27
C GLY A 163 16.20 3.98 -3.77
N VAL A 164 15.11 4.52 -3.23
CA VAL A 164 13.91 3.73 -2.94
C VAL A 164 13.03 3.67 -4.18
N ALA A 165 12.77 2.45 -4.66
CA ALA A 165 12.06 2.19 -5.90
C ALA A 165 10.54 2.35 -5.75
N ALA A 166 9.90 3.04 -6.70
CA ALA A 166 8.45 3.06 -6.84
C ALA A 166 7.97 1.79 -7.55
N GLY A 167 7.52 0.79 -6.78
CA GLY A 167 7.08 -0.51 -7.31
C GLY A 167 5.70 -0.49 -7.95
N ASP A 168 5.42 -1.48 -8.79
CA ASP A 168 4.10 -1.66 -9.42
C ASP A 168 3.22 -2.59 -8.56
N SER A 169 1.96 -2.20 -8.36
CA SER A 169 1.00 -2.92 -7.52
C SER A 169 -0.05 -3.69 -8.31
N LEU A 170 0.25 -4.00 -9.58
CA LEU A 170 -0.62 -4.74 -10.51
C LEU A 170 -0.61 -6.24 -10.23
N ASP A 171 -1.75 -6.90 -10.43
CA ASP A 171 -1.81 -8.37 -10.36
C ASP A 171 -1.28 -9.06 -11.60
N ASP A 172 -1.28 -10.39 -11.58
CA ASP A 172 -0.73 -11.22 -12.66
C ASP A 172 -1.49 -11.01 -13.98
N ASP A 173 -2.72 -10.51 -13.92
CA ASP A 173 -3.55 -10.11 -15.08
C ASP A 173 -3.35 -8.63 -15.47
N GLY A 174 -2.43 -7.92 -14.81
CA GLY A 174 -2.16 -6.49 -15.02
C GLY A 174 -3.20 -5.56 -14.40
N LYS A 175 -4.04 -6.02 -13.48
CA LYS A 175 -5.10 -5.20 -12.85
C LYS A 175 -4.62 -4.52 -11.57
N SER A 176 -5.02 -3.26 -11.40
CA SER A 176 -4.67 -2.47 -10.21
C SER A 176 -5.29 -3.03 -8.93
N ARG A 177 -4.52 -2.98 -7.84
CA ARG A 177 -4.99 -3.31 -6.48
C ARG A 177 -5.33 -2.08 -5.63
N PHE A 178 -4.66 -0.95 -5.84
CA PHE A 178 -4.89 0.28 -5.08
C PHE A 178 -5.67 1.28 -5.96
N PHE A 179 -6.56 2.07 -5.35
CA PHE A 179 -7.34 3.09 -6.06
C PHE A 179 -7.50 4.38 -5.26
N SER A 180 -7.33 5.51 -5.94
CA SER A 180 -7.56 6.86 -5.39
C SER A 180 -9.00 7.34 -5.64
N HIS A 181 -9.96 6.40 -5.60
CA HIS A 181 -11.37 6.64 -5.88
C HIS A 181 -12.26 5.84 -4.92
N SER A 182 -13.47 6.35 -4.70
CA SER A 182 -14.49 5.64 -3.94
C SER A 182 -14.99 4.39 -4.68
N PRO A 183 -15.50 3.36 -3.95
CA PRO A 183 -16.09 2.18 -4.57
C PRO A 183 -17.20 2.53 -5.58
N LEU A 184 -18.02 3.54 -5.30
CA LEU A 184 -19.09 3.97 -6.21
C LEU A 184 -18.54 4.54 -7.52
N ALA A 185 -17.49 5.36 -7.46
CA ALA A 185 -16.83 5.89 -8.65
C ALA A 185 -16.19 4.77 -9.49
N LEU A 186 -15.62 3.76 -8.82
CA LEU A 186 -14.93 2.66 -9.48
C LEU A 186 -15.89 1.65 -10.12
N PHE A 187 -16.93 1.22 -9.41
CA PHE A 187 -17.79 0.11 -9.82
C PHE A 187 -19.04 0.54 -10.60
N TYR A 188 -19.64 1.69 -10.29
CA TYR A 188 -20.90 2.11 -10.90
C TYR A 188 -20.71 2.85 -12.24
N LYS A 189 -19.47 2.94 -12.75
CA LYS A 189 -19.12 3.70 -13.97
C LYS A 189 -19.76 5.10 -14.00
N LEU A 190 -19.79 5.79 -12.85
CA LEU A 190 -20.23 7.19 -12.84
C LEU A 190 -19.39 7.93 -13.90
N PRO A 191 -19.99 8.75 -14.78
CA PRO A 191 -19.25 9.57 -15.75
C PRO A 191 -18.49 10.72 -15.07
N LEU A 192 -17.91 10.47 -13.88
CA LEU A 192 -17.13 11.42 -13.09
C LEU A 192 -15.62 11.30 -13.33
N VAL A 193 -15.21 10.50 -14.31
CA VAL A 193 -13.85 10.55 -14.82
C VAL A 193 -13.95 10.58 -16.34
N ASN A 194 -14.48 11.68 -16.90
CA ASN A 194 -14.33 11.92 -18.34
C ASN A 194 -12.85 11.70 -18.71
N LYS A 195 -12.53 11.27 -19.94
CA LYS A 195 -11.12 11.01 -20.32
C LYS A 195 -10.19 12.23 -20.14
N LEU A 196 -10.77 13.41 -19.92
CA LEU A 196 -10.09 14.69 -19.67
C LEU A 196 -9.77 14.94 -18.19
N HIS A 197 -10.28 14.12 -17.27
CA HIS A 197 -10.03 14.28 -15.84
C HIS A 197 -8.54 14.13 -15.55
N TRP A 198 -8.03 14.96 -14.65
CA TRP A 198 -6.60 15.05 -14.33
C TRP A 198 -6.03 13.67 -13.95
N TYR A 199 -6.80 12.84 -13.24
CA TYR A 199 -6.40 11.51 -12.77
C TYR A 199 -5.82 10.63 -13.89
N TRP A 200 -6.49 10.55 -15.04
CA TRP A 200 -6.02 9.74 -16.18
C TRP A 200 -4.68 10.21 -16.75
N ARG A 201 -4.35 11.49 -16.57
CA ARG A 201 -3.05 12.05 -16.97
C ARG A 201 -1.96 11.74 -15.95
N TYR A 202 -2.35 11.53 -14.69
CA TYR A 202 -1.44 11.27 -13.57
C TYR A 202 -1.12 9.80 -13.38
N ILE A 203 -2.06 8.87 -13.55
CA ILE A 203 -1.76 7.44 -13.34
C ILE A 203 -0.73 6.92 -14.34
N TRP A 204 0.13 6.04 -13.83
CA TRP A 204 1.12 5.32 -14.63
C TRP A 204 0.46 4.20 -15.42
N HIS A 205 -0.36 3.39 -14.74
CA HIS A 205 -1.04 2.24 -15.30
C HIS A 205 -2.52 2.56 -15.49
N HIS A 206 -2.95 2.56 -16.74
CA HIS A 206 -4.36 2.76 -17.07
C HIS A 206 -5.20 1.56 -16.66
N HIS A 207 -6.38 1.81 -16.09
CA HIS A 207 -7.33 0.78 -15.72
C HIS A 207 -8.74 1.13 -16.22
N GLY A 208 -9.60 0.11 -16.32
CA GLY A 208 -11.02 0.30 -16.62
C GLY A 208 -11.83 0.78 -15.41
N VAL A 209 -13.13 0.91 -15.60
CA VAL A 209 -14.14 1.09 -14.54
C VAL A 209 -15.25 0.07 -14.73
N GLY A 210 -16.02 -0.22 -13.68
CA GLY A 210 -17.05 -1.26 -13.69
C GLY A 210 -16.64 -2.54 -12.96
N PRO A 211 -17.50 -3.57 -12.97
CA PRO A 211 -17.29 -4.76 -12.15
C PRO A 211 -16.01 -5.54 -12.48
N ASP A 212 -15.52 -5.47 -13.72
CA ASP A 212 -14.35 -6.24 -14.17
C ASP A 212 -13.02 -5.47 -14.19
N CYS A 213 -13.03 -4.20 -13.77
CA CYS A 213 -11.89 -3.28 -13.89
C CYS A 213 -10.64 -3.71 -13.14
N CYS A 214 -10.84 -4.42 -12.04
CA CYS A 214 -9.98 -4.32 -10.89
C CYS A 214 -9.51 -5.69 -10.43
N SER A 215 -8.39 -5.72 -9.71
CA SER A 215 -7.87 -6.98 -9.19
C SER A 215 -8.91 -7.67 -8.30
N ARG A 216 -8.99 -8.99 -8.38
CA ARG A 216 -9.74 -9.80 -7.40
C ARG A 216 -9.11 -9.72 -6.01
N HIS A 217 -7.85 -9.29 -5.93
CA HIS A 217 -7.09 -9.03 -4.70
C HIS A 217 -6.96 -7.52 -4.46
N LEU A 218 -8.06 -6.78 -4.64
CA LEU A 218 -8.17 -5.34 -4.42
C LEU A 218 -7.75 -4.98 -2.99
N VAL A 219 -6.91 -3.96 -2.83
CA VAL A 219 -6.30 -3.58 -1.56
C VAL A 219 -6.97 -2.36 -0.94
N SER A 220 -7.19 -1.28 -1.70
CA SER A 220 -7.67 -0.04 -1.10
C SER A 220 -8.57 0.80 -2.00
N PHE A 221 -9.38 1.61 -1.33
CA PHE A 221 -10.20 2.69 -1.89
C PHE A 221 -9.95 3.98 -1.12
N HIS A 222 -10.20 5.11 -1.78
CA HIS A 222 -10.15 6.46 -1.19
C HIS A 222 -11.54 7.11 -1.23
N ASP A 223 -11.70 8.30 -0.65
CA ASP A 223 -12.99 9.00 -0.54
C ASP A 223 -14.11 8.12 0.07
N VAL A 224 -13.77 7.32 1.09
CA VAL A 224 -14.68 6.38 1.74
C VAL A 224 -15.26 7.03 3.00
N ASP A 225 -16.47 7.54 2.89
CA ASP A 225 -17.18 8.10 4.04
C ASP A 225 -17.54 7.01 5.10
N PRO A 226 -17.87 7.40 6.35
CA PRO A 226 -18.22 6.47 7.41
C PRO A 226 -19.31 5.43 7.05
N ARG A 227 -20.35 5.83 6.30
CA ARG A 227 -21.44 4.94 5.91
C ARG A 227 -20.93 3.89 4.94
N MET A 228 -20.08 4.30 4.00
CA MET A 228 -19.44 3.37 3.07
C MET A 228 -18.44 2.46 3.80
N MET A 229 -17.66 2.95 4.77
CA MET A 229 -16.76 2.10 5.57
C MET A 229 -17.52 0.97 6.26
N TRP A 230 -18.64 1.28 6.90
CA TRP A 230 -19.49 0.27 7.54
C TRP A 230 -20.22 -0.63 6.55
N THR A 231 -20.58 -0.12 5.38
CA THR A 231 -21.14 -0.92 4.29
C THR A 231 -20.13 -1.97 3.85
N LEU A 232 -18.89 -1.57 3.55
CA LEU A 232 -17.80 -2.48 3.19
C LEU A 232 -17.51 -3.48 4.31
N GLU A 233 -17.37 -3.02 5.55
CA GLU A 233 -17.14 -3.88 6.71
C GLU A 233 -18.23 -4.96 6.84
N THR A 234 -19.49 -4.56 6.67
CA THR A 234 -20.62 -5.47 6.80
C THR A 234 -20.64 -6.49 5.67
N LEU A 235 -20.51 -6.04 4.42
CA LEU A 235 -20.53 -6.91 3.24
C LEU A 235 -19.35 -7.87 3.19
N LEU A 236 -18.17 -7.44 3.65
CA LEU A 236 -16.94 -8.23 3.57
C LEU A 236 -16.77 -9.19 4.75
N TYR A 237 -17.16 -8.79 5.97
CA TYR A 237 -16.76 -9.50 7.19
C TYR A 237 -17.90 -9.88 8.14
N ARG A 238 -19.11 -9.37 7.94
CA ARG A 238 -20.23 -9.64 8.86
C ARG A 238 -21.35 -10.45 8.25
N LEU A 239 -21.54 -10.36 6.94
CA LEU A 239 -22.53 -11.15 6.23
C LEU A 239 -22.00 -12.54 5.91
N HIS A 240 -22.84 -13.54 6.13
CA HIS A 240 -22.64 -14.89 5.63
C HIS A 240 -23.58 -15.13 4.45
N ILE A 241 -23.04 -15.56 3.31
CA ILE A 241 -23.80 -15.84 2.09
C ILE A 241 -23.68 -17.33 1.79
N HIS A 242 -24.80 -18.05 1.85
CA HIS A 242 -24.93 -19.46 1.46
C HIS A 242 -24.90 -19.61 -0.07
N ARG A 243 -23.69 -19.51 -0.65
CA ARG A 243 -23.49 -19.57 -2.11
C ARG A 243 -23.91 -20.93 -2.70
N ASP A 244 -23.85 -21.98 -1.89
CA ASP A 244 -24.30 -23.33 -2.22
C ASP A 244 -25.79 -23.41 -2.58
N LEU A 245 -26.60 -22.47 -2.08
CA LEU A 245 -28.04 -22.39 -2.38
C LEU A 245 -28.36 -21.52 -3.60
N GLN A 246 -27.35 -21.03 -4.33
CA GLN A 246 -27.61 -20.25 -5.54
C GLN A 246 -28.15 -21.12 -6.68
N PRO A 247 -29.02 -20.56 -7.53
CA PRO A 247 -29.47 -21.24 -8.75
C PRO A 247 -28.28 -21.79 -9.56
N PRO A 248 -28.36 -23.02 -10.08
CA PRO A 248 -27.22 -23.68 -10.74
C PRO A 248 -26.61 -22.89 -11.90
N HIS A 249 -27.40 -22.04 -12.59
CA HIS A 249 -26.93 -21.19 -13.68
C HIS A 249 -26.01 -20.04 -13.23
N LEU A 250 -25.93 -19.76 -11.93
CA LEU A 250 -25.03 -18.74 -11.34
C LEU A 250 -23.75 -19.35 -10.73
N ASN A 251 -23.66 -20.68 -10.61
CA ASN A 251 -22.46 -21.39 -10.13
C ASN A 251 -21.41 -21.51 -11.24
N THR A 252 -20.87 -20.38 -11.72
CA THR A 252 -19.77 -20.34 -12.69
C THR A 252 -18.38 -20.35 -12.02
N SER A 253 -18.23 -21.06 -10.90
CA SER A 253 -16.91 -21.38 -10.37
C SER A 253 -16.41 -22.70 -10.96
N THR A 254 -15.94 -22.67 -12.20
CA THR A 254 -14.86 -23.59 -12.59
C THR A 254 -13.56 -23.09 -11.97
N SER A 255 -13.44 -23.24 -10.65
CA SER A 255 -12.11 -23.31 -10.04
C SER A 255 -11.54 -24.66 -10.45
N THR A 256 -10.80 -24.71 -11.55
CA THR A 256 -9.79 -25.76 -11.72
C THR A 256 -8.96 -25.76 -10.44
N PRO A 257 -8.91 -26.86 -9.67
CA PRO A 257 -7.96 -26.95 -8.57
C PRO A 257 -6.56 -26.73 -9.15
N PRO A 258 -5.62 -26.12 -8.40
CA PRO A 258 -4.24 -26.03 -8.85
C PRO A 258 -3.74 -27.44 -9.20
N PRO A 259 -2.96 -27.60 -10.28
CA PRO A 259 -2.45 -28.91 -10.64
C PRO A 259 -1.72 -29.50 -9.43
N THR A 260 -2.12 -30.72 -9.07
CA THR A 260 -1.43 -31.49 -8.04
C THR A 260 -0.02 -31.74 -8.55
N VAL A 261 0.96 -31.00 -8.03
CA VAL A 261 2.37 -31.28 -8.29
C VAL A 261 2.67 -32.58 -7.56
N SER A 262 2.59 -33.70 -8.28
CA SER A 262 3.14 -34.97 -7.82
C SER A 262 4.66 -34.85 -7.83
N PHE A 263 5.24 -34.67 -6.65
CA PHE A 263 6.66 -34.90 -6.47
C PHE A 263 6.91 -36.40 -6.64
N THR A 264 7.26 -36.83 -7.86
CA THR A 264 7.97 -38.09 -8.03
C THR A 264 9.32 -37.92 -7.36
N SER A 265 9.56 -38.65 -6.28
CA SER A 265 10.88 -38.77 -5.68
C SER A 265 11.81 -39.42 -6.70
N THR A 266 12.57 -38.61 -7.43
CA THR A 266 13.77 -39.10 -8.09
C THR A 266 14.75 -39.44 -6.98
N THR A 267 14.92 -40.74 -6.75
CA THR A 267 16.00 -41.32 -5.98
C THR A 267 17.31 -40.66 -6.36
N VAL A 268 17.92 -39.96 -5.41
CA VAL A 268 19.30 -39.51 -5.49
C VAL A 268 20.17 -40.76 -5.55
N SER A 269 20.71 -41.05 -6.73
CA SER A 269 21.78 -42.02 -6.89
C SER A 269 23.01 -41.49 -6.16
N GLN A 270 23.58 -42.31 -5.27
CA GLN A 270 24.84 -42.03 -4.57
C GLN A 270 25.94 -41.63 -5.56
N PRO A 271 26.81 -40.67 -5.20
CA PRO A 271 27.99 -40.37 -6.01
C PRO A 271 28.96 -41.57 -5.97
N PRO A 272 29.62 -41.91 -7.08
CA PRO A 272 30.64 -42.95 -7.09
C PRO A 272 31.87 -42.52 -6.28
N GLU A 273 32.52 -43.51 -5.68
CA GLU A 273 33.74 -43.38 -4.88
C GLU A 273 34.86 -42.63 -5.60
N ALA A 274 35.59 -41.83 -4.82
CA ALA A 274 36.74 -41.08 -5.27
C ALA A 274 37.89 -42.01 -5.70
N THR A 275 38.19 -42.03 -6.99
CA THR A 275 39.47 -42.50 -7.52
C THR A 275 40.47 -41.35 -7.54
N SER A 276 41.55 -41.53 -6.78
CA SER A 276 42.75 -40.70 -6.76
C SER A 276 43.38 -40.58 -8.15
N ILE A 277 43.63 -39.36 -8.63
CA ILE A 277 44.54 -39.09 -9.75
C ILE A 277 45.49 -37.95 -9.35
N SER A 278 46.75 -38.16 -9.72
CA SER A 278 47.97 -37.52 -9.25
C SER A 278 48.13 -36.05 -9.64
N GLN A 279 48.92 -35.35 -8.81
CA GLN A 279 49.64 -34.14 -9.19
C GLN A 279 50.48 -34.42 -10.44
N ASP A 280 50.20 -33.69 -11.53
CA ASP A 280 51.21 -33.04 -12.36
C ASP A 280 50.52 -32.26 -13.48
N GLN A 281 51.19 -31.18 -13.89
CA GLN A 281 50.92 -30.32 -15.05
C GLN A 281 50.01 -29.11 -14.82
N TRP A 282 50.63 -27.98 -14.47
CA TRP A 282 50.43 -26.67 -15.13
C TRP A 282 51.72 -25.86 -14.99
N GLU A 283 52.57 -25.93 -16.03
CA GLU A 283 53.40 -24.80 -16.49
C GLU A 283 52.56 -23.92 -17.42
#